data_AF-A0A0A9YNL2-F1
#
_entry.id   AF-A0A0A9YNL2-F1
#
_cell.length_a   1.000
_cell.length_b   1.000
_cell.length_c   1.000
_cell.angle_alpha   90.00
_cell.angle_beta   90.00
_cell.angle_gamma   90.00
#
_symmetry.space_group_name_H-M   'P 1'
#
loop_
_entity.id
_entity.type
_entity.pdbx_description
1 polymer ?
#
loop_
_entity_poly.entity_id
_entity_poly.type
_entity_poly.pdbx_seq_one_letter_code
_entity_poly.pdbx_strand_id
1 'polypeptide(L)'
;RTVVIEVCSRATLYVLSDDRGDKHTKMTPPSAVHILNSILLVLTFIITGCLSQSKPTVTIQVPSIVKNGSESIVLDCLYEFDKWNPLTPEDEGLVVKWYFKDTLVYQWIAGNPPQAASLLTNRLNLEYTISNEPAQKYRAMQIVTPTSELSGEYYCFVGSFNSESTSIRKKMTVYVPETQMLLYAPRRTTTEVDRKFEVRCEAEGVYPEPNMTISSRERLEASDDVSVHIETTNIDGLYNIQAWIEMVDRGDSNPITFDCILRIPEANYTVHKSIIYYPNGDSNSGSWLAPTTAFLLVIT
;
A
#
# COMPACT_ATOMS: atom_id res chain seq x y z
N ARG A 1 15.59 38.59 35.01
CA ARG A 1 15.83 37.17 34.71
C ARG A 1 14.50 36.58 34.31
N THR A 2 14.26 36.47 33.00
CA THR A 2 13.03 35.93 32.44
C THR A 2 13.11 34.41 32.50
N VAL A 3 12.24 33.79 33.29
CA VAL A 3 12.07 32.33 33.29
C VAL A 3 11.02 32.04 32.23
N VAL A 4 11.44 31.47 31.11
CA VAL A 4 10.54 30.93 30.10
C VAL A 4 10.09 29.57 30.61
N ILE A 5 8.85 29.50 31.12
CA ILE A 5 8.19 28.23 31.42
C ILE A 5 7.45 27.87 30.14
N GLU A 6 7.96 26.88 29.42
CA GLU A 6 7.30 26.32 28.26
C GLU A 6 6.11 25.49 28.75
N VAL A 7 4.91 26.08 28.71
CA VAL A 7 3.67 25.43 29.10
C VAL A 7 3.25 24.51 27.97
N CYS A 8 3.33 23.21 28.21
CA CYS A 8 2.84 22.16 27.34
C CYS A 8 1.30 22.14 27.34
N SER A 9 0.67 23.09 26.65
CA SER A 9 -0.69 22.98 26.08
C SER A 9 -1.07 24.28 25.37
N ARG A 10 -1.75 24.19 24.22
CA ARG A 10 -2.48 25.30 23.59
C ARG A 10 -3.64 25.72 24.51
N ALA A 11 -3.35 26.46 25.57
CA ALA A 11 -4.35 27.18 26.33
C ALA A 11 -4.34 28.63 25.82
N THR A 12 -5.37 29.01 25.07
CA THR A 12 -5.62 30.41 24.70
C THR A 12 -5.75 31.22 25.99
N LEU A 13 -4.74 32.03 26.31
CA LEU A 13 -4.75 32.92 27.47
C LEU A 13 -5.78 34.02 27.18
N TYR A 14 -6.96 33.94 27.80
CA TYR A 14 -7.88 35.08 27.83
C TYR A 14 -7.28 36.13 28.76
N VAL A 15 -6.62 37.13 28.17
CA VAL A 15 -6.27 38.37 28.88
C VAL A 15 -7.58 39.11 29.11
N LEU A 16 -8.10 39.07 30.34
CA LEU A 16 -9.17 39.97 30.76
C LEU A 16 -8.60 41.39 30.80
N SER A 17 -8.75 42.11 29.69
CA SER A 17 -8.59 43.56 29.64
C SER A 17 -9.81 44.18 30.31
N ASP A 18 -9.67 44.63 31.55
CA ASP A 18 -10.67 45.44 32.23
C ASP A 18 -10.51 46.89 31.77
N ASP A 19 -11.38 47.31 30.84
CA ASP A 19 -11.45 48.69 30.35
C ASP A 19 -12.90 49.18 30.48
N ARG A 20 -13.26 49.67 31.68
CA ARG A 20 -14.19 50.80 31.84
C ARG A 20 -14.32 51.33 33.27
N GLY A 21 -13.82 52.54 33.45
CA GLY A 21 -14.59 53.70 33.93
C GLY A 21 -15.50 53.53 35.16
N ASP A 22 -14.97 53.98 36.29
CA ASP A 22 -15.62 54.88 37.25
C ASP A 22 -17.04 54.52 37.74
N LYS A 23 -17.09 54.00 38.97
CA LYS A 23 -17.99 54.48 40.04
C LYS A 23 -17.56 53.91 41.39
N HIS A 24 -17.26 54.82 42.32
CA HIS A 24 -16.93 54.58 43.72
C HIS A 24 -17.86 53.55 44.38
N THR A 25 -17.40 52.30 44.45
CA THR A 25 -17.92 51.29 45.38
C THR A 25 -16.74 50.89 46.25
N LYS A 26 -16.85 51.09 47.57
CA LYS A 26 -15.78 50.72 48.52
C LYS A 26 -15.52 49.22 48.40
N MET A 27 -14.44 48.88 47.70
CA MET A 27 -13.94 47.53 47.58
C MET A 27 -13.29 47.18 48.93
N THR A 28 -13.98 46.37 49.74
CA THR A 28 -13.34 45.76 50.91
C THR A 28 -12.20 44.87 50.41
N PRO A 29 -11.02 44.90 51.06
CA PRO A 29 -9.91 44.07 50.62
C PRO A 29 -10.36 42.61 50.66
N PRO A 30 -10.06 41.80 49.62
CA PRO A 30 -10.40 40.39 49.64
C PRO A 30 -9.80 39.78 50.92
N SER A 31 -10.63 39.10 51.70
CA SER A 31 -10.15 38.45 52.92
C SER A 31 -9.01 37.48 52.54
N ALA A 32 -8.02 37.32 53.41
CA ALA A 32 -6.87 36.44 53.16
C ALA A 32 -7.31 35.01 52.74
N VAL A 33 -8.50 34.59 53.17
CA VAL A 33 -9.15 33.33 52.81
C VAL A 33 -9.49 33.24 51.31
N HIS A 34 -9.96 34.31 50.67
CA HIS A 34 -10.25 34.31 49.23
C HIS A 34 -8.98 34.27 48.39
N ILE A 35 -7.92 34.95 48.82
CA ILE A 35 -6.62 34.91 48.13
C ILE A 35 -6.01 33.51 48.26
N LEU A 36 -6.08 32.90 49.45
CA LEU A 36 -5.58 31.55 49.70
C LEU A 36 -6.34 30.50 48.89
N ASN A 37 -7.67 30.61 48.80
CA ASN A 37 -8.50 29.72 47.99
C ASN A 37 -8.23 29.87 46.48
N SER A 38 -8.02 31.08 45.98
CA SER A 38 -7.66 31.31 44.58
C SER A 38 -6.27 30.75 44.24
N ILE A 39 -5.28 30.92 45.14
CA ILE A 39 -3.95 30.33 44.98
C ILE A 39 -4.03 28.80 45.01
N LEU A 40 -4.83 28.24 45.93
CA LEU A 40 -5.05 26.80 46.03
C LEU A 40 -5.73 26.23 44.77
N LEU A 41 -6.72 26.94 44.21
CA LEU A 41 -7.39 26.58 42.95
C LEU A 41 -6.45 26.62 41.73
N VAL A 42 -5.56 27.61 41.67
CA VAL A 42 -4.55 27.68 40.60
C VAL A 42 -3.51 26.57 40.75
N LEU A 43 -3.04 26.31 41.99
CA LEU A 43 -2.12 25.20 42.27
C LEU A 43 -2.76 23.85 41.93
N THR A 44 -4.03 23.61 42.28
CA THR A 44 -4.71 22.37 41.89
C THR A 44 -4.90 22.28 40.39
N PHE A 45 -5.19 23.37 39.67
CA PHE A 45 -5.28 23.36 38.20
C PHE A 45 -3.94 23.05 37.54
N ILE A 46 -2.82 23.59 38.05
CA ILE A 46 -1.46 23.31 37.54
C ILE A 46 -1.07 21.85 37.81
N ILE A 47 -1.38 21.32 39.01
CA ILE A 47 -1.08 19.94 39.37
C ILE A 47 -1.95 18.96 38.56
N THR A 48 -3.22 19.30 38.31
CA THR A 48 -4.15 18.44 37.54
C THR A 48 -3.86 18.50 36.03
N GLY A 49 -3.41 19.64 35.51
CA GLY A 49 -3.01 19.80 34.11
C GLY A 49 -1.73 19.06 33.71
N CYS A 50 -0.92 18.63 34.69
CA CYS A 50 0.35 17.94 34.45
C CYS A 50 0.22 16.41 34.31
N LEU A 51 -0.97 15.84 34.52
CA LEU A 51 -1.16 14.38 34.56
C LEU A 51 -1.62 13.76 33.22
N SER A 52 -1.78 14.55 32.16
CA SER A 52 -2.02 14.00 30.82
C SER A 52 -0.69 13.70 30.13
N GLN A 53 -0.04 12.60 30.51
CA GLN A 53 1.05 12.06 29.68
C GLN A 53 0.44 11.61 28.35
N SER A 54 0.75 12.33 27.27
CA SER A 54 0.33 11.94 25.92
C SER A 54 0.98 10.62 25.56
N LYS A 55 0.17 9.63 25.22
CA LYS A 55 0.61 8.33 24.72
C LYS A 55 1.55 8.53 23.51
N PRO A 56 2.73 7.87 23.45
CA PRO A 56 3.68 8.07 22.37
C PRO A 56 3.06 7.69 21.02
N THR A 57 3.32 8.51 19.99
CA THR A 57 2.74 8.31 18.65
C THR A 57 3.54 7.27 17.88
N VAL A 58 2.85 6.30 17.28
CA VAL A 58 3.45 5.26 16.43
C VAL A 58 2.83 5.32 15.04
N THR A 59 3.66 5.42 14.02
CA THR A 59 3.25 5.40 12.60
C THR A 59 4.08 4.40 11.82
N ILE A 60 3.56 3.90 10.71
CA ILE A 60 4.24 2.91 9.88
C ILE A 60 4.41 3.39 8.45
N GLN A 61 5.52 3.01 7.82
CA GLN A 61 5.76 3.14 6.39
C GLN A 61 5.67 1.76 5.77
N VAL A 62 4.63 1.56 4.95
CA VAL A 62 4.36 0.30 4.26
C VAL A 62 4.10 0.65 2.79
N PRO A 63 4.83 0.06 1.83
CA PRO A 63 4.54 0.24 0.42
C PRO A 63 3.10 -0.19 0.11
N SER A 64 2.35 0.64 -0.62
CA SER A 64 0.98 0.28 -1.00
C SER A 64 0.95 -0.82 -2.06
N ILE A 65 1.86 -0.76 -3.03
CA ILE A 65 1.95 -1.68 -4.17
C ILE A 65 3.39 -2.19 -4.30
N VAL A 66 3.53 -3.50 -4.46
CA VAL A 66 4.82 -4.17 -4.68
C VAL A 66 4.65 -5.21 -5.78
N LYS A 67 5.67 -5.42 -6.62
CA LYS A 67 5.64 -6.48 -7.63
C LYS A 67 6.08 -7.81 -7.02
N ASN A 68 5.36 -8.89 -7.31
CA ASN A 68 5.74 -10.24 -6.90
C ASN A 68 7.14 -10.61 -7.42
N GLY A 69 7.99 -11.12 -6.52
CA GLY A 69 9.37 -11.48 -6.84
C GLY A 69 10.30 -10.30 -7.12
N SER A 70 9.93 -9.07 -6.75
CA SER A 70 10.83 -7.92 -6.84
C SER A 70 12.00 -8.01 -5.85
N GLU A 71 12.88 -7.01 -5.88
CA GLU A 71 13.87 -6.79 -4.83
C GLU A 71 13.21 -6.62 -3.45
N SER A 72 14.06 -6.70 -2.42
CA SER A 72 13.65 -6.60 -1.03
C SER A 72 12.91 -5.30 -0.74
N ILE A 73 11.93 -5.37 0.15
CA ILE A 73 11.17 -4.20 0.62
C ILE A 73 11.34 -4.01 2.12
N VAL A 74 11.18 -2.78 2.59
CA VAL A 74 11.30 -2.42 4.01
C VAL A 74 9.96 -1.88 4.50
N LEU A 75 9.51 -2.39 5.65
CA LEU A 75 8.39 -1.85 6.40
C LEU A 75 8.96 -1.21 7.68
N ASP A 76 8.83 0.11 7.81
CA ASP A 76 9.40 0.89 8.91
C ASP A 76 8.34 1.27 9.95
N CYS A 77 8.66 1.14 11.23
CA CYS A 77 7.80 1.50 12.36
C CYS A 77 8.41 2.70 13.07
N LEU A 78 7.87 3.87 12.77
CA LEU A 78 8.30 5.14 13.33
C LEU A 78 7.63 5.37 14.68
N TYR A 79 8.43 5.44 15.73
CA TYR A 79 7.99 5.86 17.05
C TYR A 79 9.00 6.80 17.68
N GLU A 80 8.50 7.63 18.57
CA GLU A 80 9.33 8.48 19.41
C GLU A 80 9.79 7.67 20.63
N PHE A 81 11.08 7.73 20.90
CA PHE A 81 11.68 7.19 22.11
C PHE A 81 12.48 8.33 22.73
N ASP A 82 12.21 8.65 23.99
CA ASP A 82 12.81 9.82 24.63
C ASP A 82 14.34 9.63 24.73
N LYS A 83 15.08 10.40 23.93
CA LYS A 83 16.55 10.36 23.90
C LYS A 83 17.18 10.95 25.15
N TRP A 84 16.42 11.72 25.92
CA TRP A 84 16.86 12.29 27.20
C TRP A 84 16.49 11.39 28.37
N ASN A 85 15.82 10.25 28.11
CA ASN A 85 15.61 9.22 29.11
C ASN A 85 16.98 8.68 29.55
N PRO A 86 17.30 8.70 30.86
CA PRO A 86 18.55 8.13 31.37
C PRO A 86 18.63 6.60 31.23
N LEU A 87 17.50 5.91 30.98
CA LEU A 87 17.44 4.47 30.81
C LEU A 87 17.83 4.05 29.38
N THR A 88 18.52 2.91 29.28
CA THR A 88 18.75 2.26 27.99
C THR A 88 17.45 1.65 27.45
N PRO A 89 17.34 1.36 26.14
CA PRO A 89 16.19 0.65 25.59
C PRO A 89 15.97 -0.71 26.24
N GLU A 90 17.04 -1.39 26.66
CA GLU A 90 16.96 -2.63 27.44
C GLU A 90 16.33 -2.40 28.81
N ASP A 91 16.79 -1.39 29.55
CA ASP A 91 16.32 -1.07 30.89
C ASP A 91 14.88 -0.54 30.91
N GLU A 92 14.44 0.11 29.82
CA GLU A 92 13.04 0.51 29.63
C GLU A 92 12.15 -0.64 29.14
N GLY A 93 12.72 -1.79 28.80
CA GLY A 93 11.98 -2.95 28.30
C GLY A 93 11.37 -2.71 26.92
N LEU A 94 12.08 -2.03 26.02
CA LEU A 94 11.59 -1.72 24.67
C LEU A 94 11.33 -3.00 23.86
N VAL A 95 10.13 -3.08 23.29
CA VAL A 95 9.68 -4.15 22.42
C VAL A 95 8.97 -3.58 21.20
N VAL A 96 9.36 -4.03 20.01
CA VAL A 96 8.68 -3.73 18.74
C VAL A 96 8.12 -5.02 18.16
N LYS A 97 6.85 -5.02 17.76
CA LYS A 97 6.18 -6.17 17.14
C LYS A 97 5.47 -5.75 15.87
N TRP A 98 5.62 -6.53 14.81
CA TRP A 98 4.79 -6.38 13.62
C TRP A 98 3.79 -7.51 13.50
N TYR A 99 2.60 -7.13 13.05
CA TYR A 99 1.49 -8.03 12.80
C TYR A 99 1.07 -7.94 11.35
N PHE A 100 0.74 -9.09 10.77
CA PHE A 100 0.08 -9.23 9.48
C PHE A 100 -1.25 -9.93 9.71
N LYS A 101 -2.37 -9.30 9.31
CA LYS A 101 -3.73 -9.83 9.54
C LYS A 101 -3.89 -10.36 10.98
N ASP A 102 -3.52 -9.52 11.94
CA ASP A 102 -3.54 -9.79 13.39
C ASP A 102 -2.65 -10.95 13.90
N THR A 103 -1.81 -11.52 13.04
CA THR A 103 -0.83 -12.55 13.41
C THR A 103 0.56 -11.94 13.58
N LEU A 104 1.24 -12.24 14.69
CA LEU A 104 2.63 -11.80 14.92
C LEU A 104 3.54 -12.40 13.84
N VAL A 105 4.28 -11.54 13.15
CA VAL A 105 5.21 -11.95 12.08
C VAL A 105 6.66 -11.51 12.32
N TYR A 106 6.86 -10.55 13.21
CA TYR A 106 8.19 -10.10 13.62
C TYR A 106 8.14 -9.55 15.03
N GLN A 107 9.20 -9.80 15.80
CA GLN A 107 9.40 -9.23 17.12
C GLN A 107 10.86 -8.86 17.32
N TRP A 108 11.08 -7.68 17.90
CA TRP A 108 12.36 -7.26 18.43
C TRP A 108 12.20 -6.83 19.89
N ILE A 109 13.05 -7.34 20.76
CA ILE A 109 13.18 -6.93 22.16
C ILE A 109 14.58 -6.33 22.28
N ALA A 110 14.70 -5.12 22.85
CA ALA A 110 16.01 -4.50 23.06
C ALA A 110 16.98 -5.45 23.79
N GLY A 111 18.27 -5.37 23.44
CA GLY A 111 19.30 -6.30 23.92
C GLY A 111 19.32 -7.67 23.22
N ASN A 112 18.31 -8.03 22.43
CA ASN A 112 18.23 -9.29 21.71
C ASN A 112 18.18 -9.09 20.18
N PRO A 113 18.65 -10.07 19.38
CA PRO A 113 18.42 -10.05 17.94
C PRO A 113 16.93 -10.15 17.62
N PRO A 114 16.46 -9.56 16.52
CA PRO A 114 15.08 -9.67 16.10
C PRO A 114 14.74 -11.10 15.68
N GLN A 115 13.46 -11.45 15.75
CA GLN A 115 12.92 -12.77 15.47
C GLN A 115 11.79 -12.68 14.45
N ALA A 116 11.81 -13.58 13.47
CA ALA A 116 10.72 -13.76 12.51
C ALA A 116 9.75 -14.84 13.02
N ALA A 117 8.46 -14.67 12.70
CA ALA A 117 7.41 -15.60 13.07
C ALA A 117 6.42 -15.83 11.92
N SER A 118 5.65 -16.92 12.02
CA SER A 118 4.56 -17.25 11.10
C SER A 118 5.03 -17.26 9.63
N LEU A 119 4.24 -16.72 8.72
CA LEU A 119 4.52 -16.66 7.27
C LEU A 119 5.82 -15.92 6.90
N LEU A 120 6.39 -15.11 7.81
CA LEU A 120 7.64 -14.39 7.57
C LEU A 120 8.87 -15.14 8.10
N THR A 121 8.71 -16.32 8.71
CA THR A 121 9.84 -17.18 9.09
C THR A 121 10.70 -17.49 7.86
N ASN A 122 12.01 -17.22 7.95
CA ASN A 122 12.99 -17.36 6.86
C ASN A 122 12.75 -16.45 5.64
N ARG A 123 11.89 -15.43 5.74
CA ARG A 123 11.61 -14.46 4.66
C ARG A 123 12.17 -13.07 4.93
N LEU A 124 12.68 -12.85 6.15
CA LEU A 124 13.20 -11.56 6.62
C LEU A 124 14.73 -11.56 6.66
N ASN A 125 15.33 -10.42 6.34
CA ASN A 125 16.70 -10.14 6.72
C ASN A 125 16.73 -9.63 8.18
N LEU A 126 17.05 -10.52 9.12
CA LEU A 126 17.11 -10.20 10.55
C LEU A 126 18.35 -9.36 10.92
N GLU A 127 19.32 -9.23 10.03
CA GLU A 127 20.51 -8.39 10.21
C GLU A 127 20.28 -6.95 9.73
N TYR A 128 19.13 -6.66 9.09
CA TYR A 128 18.81 -5.34 8.60
C TYR A 128 18.67 -4.32 9.75
N THR A 129 19.47 -3.26 9.70
CA THR A 129 19.41 -2.13 10.63
C THR A 129 19.04 -0.86 9.88
N ILE A 130 18.02 -0.15 10.34
CA ILE A 130 17.59 1.11 9.71
C ILE A 130 18.24 2.35 10.35
N SER A 131 18.75 2.19 11.58
CA SER A 131 19.35 3.29 12.35
C SER A 131 20.54 2.78 13.17
N ASN A 132 21.48 3.68 13.44
CA ASN A 132 22.57 3.45 14.38
C ASN A 132 22.15 3.73 15.83
N GLU A 133 21.01 4.40 16.04
CA GLU A 133 20.49 4.70 17.38
C GLU A 133 19.98 3.41 18.05
N PRO A 134 20.44 3.07 19.27
CA PRO A 134 20.10 1.80 19.92
C PRO A 134 18.59 1.54 20.00
N ALA A 135 17.81 2.57 20.36
CA ALA A 135 16.37 2.49 20.50
C ALA A 135 15.61 2.34 19.17
N GLN A 136 16.25 2.53 18.02
CA GLN A 136 15.60 2.59 16.70
C GLN A 136 16.18 1.57 15.71
N LYS A 137 17.18 0.79 16.15
CA LYS A 137 18.04 -0.05 15.29
C LYS A 137 17.26 -1.05 14.45
N TYR A 138 16.35 -1.80 15.07
CA TYR A 138 15.58 -2.89 14.46
C TYR A 138 14.07 -2.61 14.47
N ARG A 139 13.66 -1.34 14.37
CA ARG A 139 12.22 -1.00 14.30
C ARG A 139 11.57 -1.40 12.96
N ALA A 140 12.38 -1.59 11.94
CA ALA A 140 11.96 -1.91 10.57
C ALA A 140 12.25 -3.37 10.24
N MET A 141 11.36 -4.00 9.47
CA MET A 141 11.57 -5.33 8.92
C MET A 141 11.82 -5.26 7.42
N GLN A 142 12.86 -5.95 6.96
CA GLN A 142 13.18 -6.09 5.53
C GLN A 142 12.75 -7.47 5.04
N ILE A 143 11.74 -7.50 4.15
CA ILE A 143 11.29 -8.72 3.47
C ILE A 143 12.18 -8.92 2.25
N VAL A 144 12.86 -10.07 2.17
CA VAL A 144 13.89 -10.34 1.14
C VAL A 144 13.28 -10.48 -0.24
N THR A 145 12.18 -11.24 -0.36
CA THR A 145 11.48 -11.47 -1.62
C THR A 145 9.97 -11.41 -1.38
N PRO A 146 9.30 -10.34 -1.84
CA PRO A 146 7.87 -10.19 -1.73
C PRO A 146 7.11 -11.24 -2.55
N THR A 147 6.12 -11.89 -1.94
CA THR A 147 5.18 -12.79 -2.62
C THR A 147 3.74 -12.34 -2.47
N SER A 148 2.85 -12.73 -3.38
CA SER A 148 1.42 -12.35 -3.38
C SER A 148 0.69 -12.66 -2.06
N GLU A 149 1.04 -13.76 -1.38
CA GLU A 149 0.53 -14.13 -0.05
C GLU A 149 0.81 -13.10 1.05
N LEU A 150 1.82 -12.21 0.85
CA LEU A 150 2.14 -11.11 1.74
C LEU A 150 1.21 -9.91 1.53
N SER A 151 0.21 -10.02 0.66
CA SER A 151 -0.81 -8.98 0.49
C SER A 151 -1.77 -8.97 1.68
N GLY A 152 -1.93 -7.82 2.31
CA GLY A 152 -2.79 -7.66 3.48
C GLY A 152 -2.47 -6.44 4.32
N GLU A 153 -3.12 -6.39 5.48
CA GLU A 153 -2.94 -5.32 6.46
C GLU A 153 -1.78 -5.61 7.41
N TYR A 154 -0.93 -4.61 7.56
CA TYR A 154 0.18 -4.59 8.49
C TYR A 154 -0.03 -3.53 9.55
N TYR A 155 0.40 -3.82 10.78
CA TYR A 155 0.52 -2.82 11.83
C TYR A 155 1.67 -3.14 12.78
N CYS A 156 2.13 -2.11 13.48
CA CYS A 156 3.20 -2.20 14.43
C CYS A 156 2.69 -1.88 15.83
N PHE A 157 3.19 -2.62 16.81
CA PHE A 157 3.06 -2.36 18.24
C PHE A 157 4.44 -2.02 18.79
N VAL A 158 4.50 -0.99 19.63
CA VAL A 158 5.70 -0.57 20.36
C VAL A 158 5.35 -0.51 21.83
N GLY A 159 6.13 -1.17 22.67
CA GLY A 159 5.93 -1.18 24.12
C GLY A 159 7.22 -0.96 24.89
N SER A 160 7.10 -0.39 26.07
CA SER A 160 8.09 -0.28 27.13
C SER A 160 7.39 -0.57 28.48
N PHE A 161 8.12 -0.59 29.59
CA PHE A 161 7.51 -0.83 30.91
C PHE A 161 6.48 0.24 31.31
N ASN A 162 6.60 1.46 30.78
CA ASN A 162 5.79 2.60 31.15
C ASN A 162 4.77 3.00 30.08
N SER A 163 4.91 2.51 28.84
CA SER A 163 4.07 2.93 27.74
C SER A 163 3.90 1.83 26.70
N GLU A 164 2.75 1.78 26.05
CA GLU A 164 2.52 0.91 24.90
C GLU A 164 1.74 1.68 23.86
N SER A 165 1.97 1.46 22.58
CA SER A 165 1.27 2.12 21.48
C SER A 165 1.19 1.22 20.25
N THR A 166 0.08 1.35 19.52
CA THR A 166 -0.18 0.59 18.30
C THR A 166 -0.43 1.55 17.15
N SER A 167 0.19 1.29 16.01
CA SER A 167 -0.02 2.08 14.81
C SER A 167 -1.39 1.83 14.20
N ILE A 168 -1.83 2.74 13.33
CA ILE A 168 -2.92 2.48 12.39
C ILE A 168 -2.50 1.37 11.41
N ARG A 169 -3.44 0.54 11.00
CA ARG A 169 -3.24 -0.51 9.98
C ARG A 169 -3.02 0.09 8.61
N LYS A 170 -2.08 -0.46 7.82
CA LYS A 170 -1.88 -0.11 6.41
C LYS A 170 -1.89 -1.36 5.53
N LYS A 171 -2.57 -1.27 4.39
CA LYS A 171 -2.63 -2.36 3.40
C LYS A 171 -1.43 -2.28 2.45
N MET A 172 -0.81 -3.42 2.20
CA MET A 172 0.11 -3.66 1.08
C MET A 172 -0.53 -4.67 0.13
N THR A 173 -0.47 -4.40 -1.17
CA THR A 173 -0.82 -5.35 -2.23
C THR A 173 0.44 -5.72 -3.00
N VAL A 174 0.77 -7.02 -3.03
CA VAL A 174 1.84 -7.58 -3.85
C VAL A 174 1.22 -8.15 -5.12
N TYR A 175 1.30 -7.43 -6.24
CA TYR A 175 0.66 -7.81 -7.50
C TYR A 175 1.51 -8.81 -8.30
N VAL A 176 0.85 -9.71 -9.01
CA VAL A 176 1.45 -10.69 -9.94
C VAL A 176 1.04 -10.28 -11.34
N PRO A 177 1.98 -9.89 -12.23
CA PRO A 177 1.69 -9.69 -13.64
C PRO A 177 1.32 -11.02 -14.30
N GLU A 178 0.71 -10.98 -15.48
CA GLU A 178 0.40 -12.21 -16.21
C GLU A 178 1.65 -13.03 -16.52
N THR A 179 1.52 -14.35 -16.41
CA THR A 179 2.56 -15.28 -16.85
C THR A 179 2.58 -15.37 -18.37
N GLN A 180 1.39 -15.30 -18.98
CA GLN A 180 1.20 -15.29 -20.41
C GLN A 180 -0.01 -14.42 -20.76
N MET A 181 0.08 -13.69 -21.88
CA MET A 181 -1.05 -13.05 -22.54
C MET A 181 -1.09 -13.54 -23.99
N LEU A 182 -2.24 -13.94 -24.51
CA LEU A 182 -2.45 -14.34 -25.89
C LEU A 182 -3.59 -13.51 -26.48
N LEU A 183 -3.43 -13.12 -27.75
CA LEU A 183 -4.49 -12.49 -28.55
C LEU A 183 -4.45 -13.17 -29.91
N TYR A 184 -5.55 -13.83 -30.30
CA TYR A 184 -5.60 -14.64 -31.51
C TYR A 184 -7.02 -14.76 -32.06
N ALA A 185 -7.13 -15.03 -33.35
CA ALA A 185 -8.39 -15.36 -34.01
C ALA A 185 -8.37 -16.85 -34.40
N PRO A 186 -9.22 -17.71 -33.78
CA PRO A 186 -9.32 -19.11 -34.18
C PRO A 186 -9.67 -19.26 -35.66
N ARG A 187 -9.16 -20.31 -36.31
CA ARG A 187 -9.56 -20.63 -37.68
C ARG A 187 -11.03 -21.08 -37.68
N ARG A 188 -11.83 -20.55 -38.63
CA ARG A 188 -13.23 -20.95 -38.82
C ARG A 188 -13.35 -22.48 -38.95
N THR A 189 -14.23 -23.07 -38.15
CA THR A 189 -14.78 -24.40 -38.45
C THR A 189 -15.78 -24.27 -39.59
N THR A 190 -15.60 -25.07 -40.65
CA THR A 190 -16.28 -24.98 -41.96
C THR A 190 -17.79 -25.26 -41.95
N THR A 191 -18.44 -25.22 -40.79
CA THR A 191 -19.85 -25.58 -40.59
C THR A 191 -20.77 -24.39 -40.33
N GLU A 192 -20.24 -23.17 -40.12
CA GLU A 192 -21.06 -21.99 -39.86
C GLU A 192 -21.53 -21.30 -41.15
N VAL A 193 -22.85 -21.34 -41.36
CA VAL A 193 -23.58 -20.71 -42.48
C VAL A 193 -23.50 -19.18 -42.43
N ASP A 194 -23.12 -18.58 -41.29
CA ASP A 194 -23.33 -17.15 -40.99
C ASP A 194 -22.09 -16.25 -41.14
N ARG A 195 -20.98 -16.73 -41.72
CA ARG A 195 -19.72 -15.95 -41.85
C ARG A 195 -19.26 -15.26 -40.55
N LYS A 196 -19.59 -15.81 -39.39
CA LYS A 196 -19.12 -15.28 -38.11
C LYS A 196 -17.65 -15.64 -37.91
N PHE A 197 -16.96 -14.81 -37.14
CA PHE A 197 -15.63 -15.12 -36.66
C PHE A 197 -15.45 -14.58 -35.24
N GLU A 198 -14.56 -15.22 -34.50
CA GLU A 198 -14.24 -14.90 -33.12
C GLU A 198 -12.80 -14.38 -33.02
N VAL A 199 -12.56 -13.46 -32.10
CA VAL A 199 -11.21 -13.10 -31.65
C VAL A 199 -11.16 -13.27 -30.13
N ARG A 200 -10.16 -14.01 -29.65
CA ARG A 200 -9.96 -14.35 -28.25
C ARG A 200 -8.71 -13.66 -27.70
N CYS A 201 -8.83 -13.15 -26.48
CA CYS A 201 -7.74 -12.66 -25.67
C CYS A 201 -7.73 -13.40 -24.34
N GLU A 202 -6.59 -13.92 -23.93
CA GLU A 202 -6.45 -14.77 -22.74
C GLU A 202 -5.22 -14.31 -21.94
N ALA A 203 -5.33 -14.27 -20.62
CA ALA A 203 -4.21 -14.02 -19.73
C ALA A 203 -4.28 -14.92 -18.49
N GLU A 204 -3.12 -15.38 -18.02
CA GLU A 204 -3.00 -16.37 -16.96
C GLU A 204 -2.19 -15.88 -15.77
N GLY A 205 -2.56 -16.33 -14.57
CA GLY A 205 -1.76 -16.20 -13.35
C GLY A 205 -1.67 -14.77 -12.79
N VAL A 206 -2.71 -13.96 -12.97
CA VAL A 206 -2.71 -12.54 -12.59
C VAL A 206 -3.23 -12.35 -11.17
N TYR A 207 -2.70 -11.39 -10.41
CA TYR A 207 -3.24 -11.02 -9.10
C TYR A 207 -2.96 -9.54 -8.78
N PRO A 208 -3.87 -8.80 -8.11
CA PRO A 208 -5.27 -9.12 -7.78
C PRO A 208 -6.16 -9.32 -9.01
N GLU A 209 -7.47 -9.45 -8.80
CA GLU A 209 -8.45 -9.62 -9.89
C GLU A 209 -8.25 -8.56 -11.00
N PRO A 210 -7.97 -8.99 -12.25
CA PRO A 210 -7.68 -8.07 -13.34
C PRO A 210 -8.94 -7.64 -14.09
N ASN A 211 -8.78 -6.57 -14.89
CA ASN A 211 -9.75 -6.16 -15.90
C ASN A 211 -9.19 -6.42 -17.30
N MET A 212 -10.03 -6.92 -18.20
CA MET A 212 -9.67 -7.08 -19.62
C MET A 212 -10.64 -6.30 -20.52
N THR A 213 -10.11 -5.74 -21.59
CA THR A 213 -10.90 -5.09 -22.64
C THR A 213 -10.41 -5.58 -23.99
N ILE A 214 -11.33 -6.00 -24.85
CA ILE A 214 -11.06 -6.32 -26.26
C ILE A 214 -11.89 -5.38 -27.13
N SER A 215 -11.26 -4.76 -28.14
CA SER A 215 -11.94 -3.81 -29.03
C SER A 215 -11.32 -3.80 -30.42
N SER A 216 -12.11 -3.45 -31.43
CA SER A 216 -11.64 -3.17 -32.79
C SER A 216 -11.49 -1.68 -33.04
N ARG A 217 -10.42 -1.25 -33.72
CA ARG A 217 -10.20 0.18 -34.02
C ARG A 217 -11.11 0.70 -35.12
N GLU A 218 -11.37 -0.13 -36.12
CA GLU A 218 -12.08 0.25 -37.35
C GLU A 218 -13.59 0.06 -37.22
N ARG A 219 -14.03 -0.85 -36.35
CA ARG A 219 -15.43 -1.04 -35.98
C ARG A 219 -15.65 -0.46 -34.59
N LEU A 220 -15.79 0.87 -34.55
CA LEU A 220 -16.10 1.62 -33.34
C LEU A 220 -17.57 1.40 -32.98
N GLU A 221 -17.78 0.95 -31.74
CA GLU A 221 -19.06 0.89 -31.01
C GLU A 221 -20.04 -0.22 -31.40
N ALA A 222 -20.76 -0.68 -30.37
CA ALA A 222 -21.71 -1.78 -30.39
C ALA A 222 -22.84 -1.55 -31.42
N SER A 223 -22.61 -1.98 -32.65
CA SER A 223 -23.70 -2.38 -33.54
C SER A 223 -24.27 -3.73 -33.06
N ASP A 224 -25.51 -4.07 -33.42
CA ASP A 224 -26.15 -5.39 -33.15
C ASP A 224 -25.30 -6.61 -33.62
N ASP A 225 -24.22 -6.36 -34.36
CA ASP A 225 -23.32 -7.33 -34.99
C ASP A 225 -22.06 -7.65 -34.14
N VAL A 226 -21.96 -7.11 -32.91
CA VAL A 226 -20.78 -7.30 -32.05
C VAL A 226 -21.20 -7.77 -30.68
N SER A 227 -20.85 -9.00 -30.32
CA SER A 227 -20.99 -9.53 -28.95
C SER A 227 -19.62 -9.60 -28.28
N VAL A 228 -19.51 -9.07 -27.05
CA VAL A 228 -18.28 -9.14 -26.24
C VAL A 228 -18.57 -9.92 -24.98
N HIS A 229 -17.75 -10.92 -24.71
CA HIS A 229 -17.84 -11.78 -23.54
C HIS A 229 -16.53 -11.73 -22.77
N ILE A 230 -16.62 -11.77 -21.44
CA ILE A 230 -15.48 -11.78 -20.54
C ILE A 230 -15.76 -12.83 -19.46
N GLU A 231 -14.81 -13.72 -19.24
CA GLU A 231 -14.84 -14.69 -18.17
C GLU A 231 -13.55 -14.61 -17.36
N THR A 232 -13.71 -14.62 -16.04
CA THR A 232 -12.61 -14.63 -15.09
C THR A 232 -12.75 -15.84 -14.20
N THR A 233 -11.66 -16.59 -14.03
CA THR A 233 -11.59 -17.76 -13.16
C THR A 233 -10.50 -17.57 -12.13
N ASN A 234 -10.76 -17.98 -10.89
CA ASN A 234 -9.76 -17.97 -9.81
C ASN A 234 -9.24 -19.39 -9.58
N ILE A 235 -7.92 -19.56 -9.67
CA ILE A 235 -7.23 -20.81 -9.45
C ILE A 235 -6.16 -20.54 -8.37
N ASP A 236 -6.40 -21.09 -7.17
CA ASP A 236 -5.49 -20.97 -6.01
C ASP A 236 -5.09 -19.52 -5.69
N GLY A 237 -6.03 -18.58 -5.83
CA GLY A 237 -5.82 -17.17 -5.51
C GLY A 237 -5.23 -16.34 -6.67
N LEU A 238 -4.79 -16.96 -7.76
CA LEU A 238 -4.45 -16.28 -9.01
C LEU A 238 -5.65 -16.28 -9.97
N TYR A 239 -5.68 -15.34 -10.89
CA TYR A 239 -6.78 -15.16 -11.83
C TYR A 239 -6.33 -15.45 -13.26
N ASN A 240 -7.10 -16.28 -13.95
CA ASN A 240 -7.06 -16.41 -15.40
C ASN A 240 -8.27 -15.68 -15.97
N ILE A 241 -8.05 -14.82 -16.96
CA ILE A 241 -9.09 -13.99 -17.57
C ILE A 241 -9.06 -14.17 -19.08
N GLN A 242 -10.24 -14.35 -19.66
CA GLN A 242 -10.43 -14.45 -21.10
C GLN A 242 -11.52 -13.48 -21.56
N ALA A 243 -11.30 -12.83 -22.69
CA ALA A 243 -12.29 -12.04 -23.38
C ALA A 243 -12.37 -12.49 -24.83
N TRP A 244 -13.58 -12.60 -25.36
CA TRP A 244 -13.78 -12.88 -26.78
C TRP A 244 -14.86 -12.02 -27.38
N ILE A 245 -14.65 -11.68 -28.65
CA ILE A 245 -15.57 -10.90 -29.46
C ILE A 245 -16.00 -11.73 -30.66
N GLU A 246 -17.30 -11.82 -30.90
CA GLU A 246 -17.86 -12.46 -32.08
C GLU A 246 -18.43 -11.39 -33.00
N MET A 247 -18.11 -11.48 -34.30
CA MET A 247 -18.57 -10.53 -35.31
C MET A 247 -18.89 -11.22 -36.64
N VAL A 248 -19.82 -10.67 -37.41
CA VAL A 248 -20.08 -11.13 -38.78
C VAL A 248 -19.05 -10.53 -39.75
N ASP A 249 -18.47 -11.40 -40.58
CA ASP A 249 -17.70 -11.03 -41.75
C ASP A 249 -18.65 -10.58 -42.87
N ARG A 250 -18.63 -9.28 -43.14
CA ARG A 250 -19.47 -8.64 -44.17
C ARG A 250 -18.93 -8.84 -45.59
N GLY A 251 -17.82 -9.56 -45.76
CA GLY A 251 -17.11 -9.69 -47.04
C GLY A 251 -16.28 -8.45 -47.38
N ASP A 252 -16.04 -7.57 -46.41
CA ASP A 252 -15.14 -6.44 -46.57
C ASP A 252 -13.70 -6.96 -46.63
N SER A 253 -12.96 -6.61 -47.68
CA SER A 253 -11.53 -6.98 -47.80
C SER A 253 -10.61 -6.19 -46.85
N ASN A 254 -11.18 -5.28 -46.05
CA ASN A 254 -10.40 -4.41 -45.18
C ASN A 254 -9.89 -5.18 -43.96
N PRO A 255 -8.58 -5.13 -43.67
CA PRO A 255 -8.05 -5.69 -42.44
C PRO A 255 -8.64 -4.99 -41.22
N ILE A 256 -8.88 -5.75 -40.15
CA ILE A 256 -9.42 -5.24 -38.88
C ILE A 256 -8.34 -5.39 -37.81
N THR A 257 -8.06 -4.31 -37.09
CA THR A 257 -7.12 -4.30 -35.97
C THR A 257 -7.89 -4.52 -34.68
N PHE A 258 -7.51 -5.57 -33.95
CA PHE A 258 -8.00 -5.82 -32.60
C PHE A 258 -6.95 -5.44 -31.58
N ASP A 259 -7.37 -4.73 -30.55
CA ASP A 259 -6.60 -4.43 -29.36
C ASP A 259 -7.18 -5.19 -28.18
N CYS A 260 -6.31 -5.81 -27.40
CA CYS A 260 -6.63 -6.33 -26.09
C CYS A 260 -5.78 -5.64 -25.03
N ILE A 261 -6.43 -5.17 -23.97
CA ILE A 261 -5.78 -4.49 -22.87
C ILE A 261 -6.13 -5.21 -21.57
N LEU A 262 -5.09 -5.72 -20.89
CA LEU A 262 -5.15 -6.26 -19.55
C LEU A 262 -4.73 -5.17 -18.55
N ARG A 263 -5.45 -5.04 -17.43
CA ARG A 263 -5.15 -4.07 -16.36
C ARG A 263 -5.22 -4.71 -14.99
N ILE A 264 -4.31 -4.31 -14.10
CA ILE A 264 -4.46 -4.49 -12.65
C ILE A 264 -4.64 -3.09 -12.07
N PRO A 265 -5.88 -2.62 -11.87
CA PRO A 265 -6.16 -1.22 -11.51
C PRO A 265 -5.46 -0.78 -10.22
N GLU A 266 -5.46 -1.63 -9.19
CA GLU A 266 -4.81 -1.33 -7.90
C GLU A 266 -3.30 -1.03 -8.07
N ALA A 267 -2.63 -1.68 -9.02
CA ALA A 267 -1.19 -1.59 -9.22
C ALA A 267 -0.77 -0.60 -10.31
N ASN A 268 -1.73 0.07 -10.97
CA ASN A 268 -1.48 0.88 -12.18
C ASN A 268 -0.67 0.11 -13.24
N TYR A 269 -0.95 -1.19 -13.37
CA TYR A 269 -0.28 -2.07 -14.32
C TYR A 269 -1.18 -2.28 -15.53
N THR A 270 -0.62 -2.21 -16.73
CA THR A 270 -1.34 -2.37 -18.00
C THR A 270 -0.46 -3.06 -19.02
N VAL A 271 -1.03 -4.03 -19.73
CA VAL A 271 -0.39 -4.71 -20.86
C VAL A 271 -1.33 -4.64 -22.05
N HIS A 272 -0.75 -4.42 -23.23
CA HIS A 272 -1.47 -4.21 -24.46
C HIS A 272 -0.94 -5.16 -25.55
N LYS A 273 -1.86 -5.83 -26.24
CA LYS A 273 -1.58 -6.63 -27.43
C LYS A 273 -2.50 -6.23 -28.56
N SER A 274 -1.99 -6.33 -29.78
CA SER A 274 -2.78 -6.08 -30.99
C SER A 274 -2.53 -7.16 -32.04
N ILE A 275 -3.57 -7.50 -32.80
CA ILE A 275 -3.47 -8.34 -33.99
C ILE A 275 -4.24 -7.71 -35.15
N ILE A 276 -3.89 -8.09 -36.37
CA ILE A 276 -4.61 -7.73 -37.58
C ILE A 276 -5.30 -8.99 -38.11
N TYR A 277 -6.61 -8.92 -38.34
CA TYR A 277 -7.41 -9.98 -38.94
C TYR A 277 -7.74 -9.66 -40.39
N TYR A 278 -7.61 -10.66 -41.25
CA TYR A 278 -7.89 -10.57 -42.68
C TYR A 278 -9.10 -11.46 -43.03
N PRO A 279 -10.29 -10.89 -43.28
CA PRO A 279 -11.52 -11.66 -43.50
C PRO A 279 -11.47 -12.61 -44.71
N ASN A 280 -10.76 -12.22 -45.76
CA ASN A 280 -10.68 -12.96 -47.03
C ASN A 280 -9.53 -13.98 -47.13
N GLY A 281 -8.88 -14.33 -46.01
CA GLY A 281 -8.08 -15.54 -45.94
C GLY A 281 -6.80 -15.56 -46.77
N ASP A 282 -6.12 -14.42 -46.96
CA ASP A 282 -4.70 -14.47 -47.31
C ASP A 282 -3.91 -14.84 -46.05
N SER A 283 -3.71 -16.15 -45.91
CA SER A 283 -2.84 -16.74 -44.90
C SER A 283 -1.41 -16.26 -45.12
N ASN A 284 -1.00 -15.20 -44.43
CA ASN A 284 0.41 -15.03 -44.13
C ASN A 284 0.63 -15.44 -42.69
N SER A 285 1.20 -16.64 -42.56
CA SER A 285 1.80 -17.25 -41.38
C SER A 285 2.16 -16.25 -40.29
N GLY A 286 1.65 -16.47 -39.09
CA GLY A 286 2.25 -15.94 -37.87
C GLY A 286 3.73 -16.30 -37.87
N SER A 287 4.57 -15.31 -38.15
CA SER A 287 5.99 -15.41 -37.88
C SER A 287 6.15 -15.38 -36.37
N TRP A 288 6.54 -16.52 -35.82
CA TRP A 288 7.26 -16.57 -34.56
C TRP A 288 8.53 -15.72 -34.74
N LEU A 289 8.47 -14.44 -34.38
CA LEU A 289 9.69 -13.68 -34.12
C LEU A 289 10.20 -14.13 -32.76
N ALA A 290 10.98 -15.22 -32.79
CA ALA A 290 11.96 -15.47 -31.74
C ALA A 290 12.87 -14.22 -31.65
N PRO A 291 13.23 -13.75 -30.45
CA PRO A 291 14.15 -12.64 -30.32
C PRO A 291 15.54 -13.11 -30.76
N THR A 292 15.94 -12.80 -31.99
CA THR A 292 17.33 -12.92 -32.40
C THR A 292 18.12 -11.84 -31.69
N THR A 293 18.79 -12.21 -30.60
CA THR A 293 19.88 -11.45 -30.00
C THR A 293 21.03 -11.36 -31.01
N ALA A 294 21.11 -10.24 -31.73
CA ALA A 294 22.29 -9.90 -32.52
C ALA A 294 23.41 -9.46 -31.57
N PHE A 295 24.29 -10.39 -31.19
CA PHE A 295 25.61 -10.04 -30.66
C PHE A 295 26.47 -9.53 -31.80
N LEU A 296 26.62 -8.20 -31.88
CA LEU A 296 27.66 -7.55 -32.68
C LEU A 296 29.00 -7.78 -31.98
N LEU A 297 29.78 -8.74 -32.50
CA LEU A 297 31.16 -8.97 -32.13
C LEU A 297 32.01 -7.98 -32.93
N VAL A 298 32.32 -6.83 -32.32
CA VAL A 298 33.31 -5.88 -32.85
C VAL A 298 34.69 -6.43 -32.51
N ILE A 299 35.38 -6.94 -33.52
CA ILE A 299 36.82 -7.22 -33.46
C ILE A 299 37.54 -5.94 -33.86
N THR A 300 38.29 -5.37 -32.91
CA THR A 300 39.47 -4.53 -33.15
C THR A 300 40.53 -4.88 -32.12
#